data_AF-A0A0N5AXC5-F1
#
_entry.id   AF-A0A0N5AXC5-F1
#
_cell.length_a   1.000
_cell.length_b   1.000
_cell.length_c   1.000
_cell.angle_alpha   90.00
_cell.angle_beta   90.00
_cell.angle_gamma   90.00
#
_symmetry.space_group_name_H-M   'P 1'
#
loop_
_entity.id
_entity.type
_entity.pdbx_description
1 polymer ?
#
loop_
_entity_poly.entity_id
_entity_poly.type
_entity_poly.pdbx_seq_one_letter_code
_entity_poly.pdbx_strand_id
1 'polypeptide(L)'
;MSKDVKVLVSGDVNGHFDKFVKRISIVNKKNGPFDMVFCVGEFFGPDDQINQKVLNGEIEFPITTYILGPCCPSTSKYYVDDCAEFSSNLTYLGKKGVLNSATGLQIAYLSGIEGTKANAFQFDANIVDECMIPVKAQSGFLGVDILLTSMWPADVAKHSPNQPTRPTDGSRLISKLAAGLKPRYHFAGLGSHYERTPYRNHRILLEAAQHTTRFIGLAPVNNEEKMKWLYAFSCVPMRSMTRTALVQQPPNASEFPYMTLLADMILEDRSKKISDKAKSEKQYFFDMSKSEDDEIQDRSGTKRKYSEVEGAPDRRQPRVQQPCWFCLSNADFEKYLVITVGEHCYAAMPKGPLTDDHSNDLDHVQSIVASSNEIRVELEKFKTAFTQMYDKQKKVPVVFERNFKSQHLQLQIVPVPIGVSKHLKTSFINAAQLRNIELIFLDPDQKIWDVVAEGSPYFYLELPDGTRFVSLKMRNFPIQFGREVLSGPAILNCEEKIDWRSCELEKSVQADLVKKLQQDFKPFDFTDDDDSD
;
A
#
# COMPACT_ATOMS: atom_id res chain seq x y z
N MET A 1 25.96 -8.10 -2.10
CA MET A 1 25.31 -9.41 -1.90
C MET A 1 24.18 -9.19 -0.91
N SER A 2 22.93 -9.49 -1.28
CA SER A 2 21.81 -9.36 -0.34
C SER A 2 21.98 -10.36 0.79
N LYS A 3 21.82 -9.89 2.03
CA LYS A 3 21.98 -10.72 3.23
C LYS A 3 20.72 -11.56 3.42
N ASP A 4 20.87 -12.87 3.58
CA ASP A 4 19.77 -13.77 3.93
C ASP A 4 19.20 -13.37 5.29
N VAL A 5 17.88 -13.21 5.36
CA VAL A 5 17.15 -12.91 6.60
C VAL A 5 16.72 -14.23 7.23
N LYS A 6 17.07 -14.45 8.50
CA LYS A 6 16.73 -15.67 9.24
C LYS A 6 15.47 -15.43 10.06
N VAL A 7 14.40 -16.14 9.70
CA VAL A 7 13.08 -15.99 10.33
C VAL A 7 12.66 -17.29 11.01
N LEU A 8 12.09 -17.15 12.20
CA LEU A 8 11.40 -18.21 12.93
C LEU A 8 9.90 -17.97 12.89
N VAL A 9 9.12 -19.02 12.65
CA VAL A 9 7.66 -18.95 12.68
C VAL A 9 7.13 -20.06 13.58
N SER A 10 6.26 -19.70 14.51
CA SER A 10 5.58 -20.59 15.44
C SER A 10 4.08 -20.61 15.15
N GLY A 11 3.47 -21.79 15.28
CA GLY A 11 2.02 -21.92 15.40
C GLY A 11 1.50 -21.41 16.73
N ASP A 12 0.38 -21.95 17.18
CA ASP A 12 -0.34 -21.51 18.39
C ASP A 12 0.48 -21.76 19.66
N VAL A 13 0.75 -20.71 20.44
CA VAL A 13 1.48 -20.79 21.70
C VAL A 13 0.54 -21.20 22.84
N ASN A 14 -0.73 -20.76 22.81
CA ASN A 14 -1.77 -21.11 23.79
C ASN A 14 -1.30 -20.96 25.26
N GLY A 15 -0.54 -19.91 25.58
CA GLY A 15 -0.04 -19.66 26.93
C GLY A 15 1.16 -20.50 27.38
N HIS A 16 1.71 -21.39 26.53
CA HIS A 16 2.87 -22.22 26.86
C HIS A 16 4.21 -21.46 26.71
N PHE A 17 4.31 -20.25 27.28
CA PHE A 17 5.42 -19.32 27.09
C PHE A 17 6.78 -19.90 27.49
N ASP A 18 6.87 -20.61 28.62
CA ASP A 18 8.13 -21.22 29.08
C ASP A 18 8.71 -22.21 28.06
N LYS A 19 7.85 -23.06 27.48
CA LYS A 19 8.26 -24.05 26.47
C LYS A 19 8.67 -23.35 25.18
N PHE A 20 7.91 -22.32 24.79
CA PHE A 20 8.17 -21.50 23.62
C PHE A 20 9.54 -20.81 23.71
N VAL A 21 9.78 -20.05 24.78
CA VAL A 21 11.04 -19.31 25.01
C VAL A 21 12.24 -20.25 25.12
N LYS A 22 12.11 -21.36 25.86
CA LYS A 22 13.17 -22.38 25.97
C LYS A 22 13.54 -22.94 24.60
N ARG A 23 12.55 -23.31 23.79
CA ARG A 23 12.80 -23.91 22.47
C ARG A 23 13.43 -22.91 21.52
N ILE A 24 12.92 -21.68 21.46
CA ILE A 24 13.47 -20.62 20.61
C ILE A 24 14.91 -20.31 21.00
N SER A 25 15.22 -20.20 22.29
CA SER A 25 16.58 -19.99 22.77
C SER A 25 17.55 -21.07 22.30
N ILE A 26 17.13 -22.34 22.36
CA ILE A 26 17.92 -23.48 21.88
C ILE A 26 18.14 -23.39 20.36
N VAL A 27 17.08 -23.12 19.59
CA VAL A 27 17.17 -23.05 18.13
C VAL A 27 18.02 -21.85 17.69
N ASN A 28 17.90 -20.71 18.38
CA ASN A 28 18.70 -19.52 18.13
C ASN A 28 20.18 -19.75 18.40
N LYS A 29 20.52 -20.41 19.53
CA LYS A 29 21.90 -20.77 19.82
C LYS A 29 22.49 -21.74 18.79
N LYS A 30 21.69 -22.66 18.25
CA LYS A 30 22.15 -23.69 17.31
C LYS A 30 22.25 -23.20 15.87
N ASN A 31 21.28 -22.43 15.39
CA ASN A 31 21.10 -22.09 13.98
C ASN A 31 21.03 -20.58 13.71
N GLY A 32 21.07 -19.75 14.75
CA GLY A 32 20.92 -18.30 14.67
C GLY A 32 22.21 -17.55 14.29
N PRO A 33 22.30 -16.24 14.62
CA PRO A 33 21.23 -15.44 15.21
C PRO A 33 20.05 -15.31 14.22
N PHE A 34 18.82 -15.46 14.71
CA PHE A 34 17.61 -15.16 13.95
C PHE A 34 17.21 -13.70 14.15
N ASP A 35 16.72 -13.07 13.10
CA ASP A 35 16.36 -11.65 13.09
C ASP A 35 15.01 -11.40 13.75
N MET A 36 14.04 -12.33 13.60
CA MET A 36 12.68 -12.18 14.14
C MET A 36 11.96 -13.52 14.30
N VAL A 37 10.95 -13.52 15.18
CA VAL A 37 10.01 -14.64 15.40
C VAL A 37 8.59 -14.17 15.11
N PHE A 38 7.80 -14.95 14.38
CA PHE A 38 6.36 -14.71 14.18
C PHE A 38 5.53 -15.81 14.84
N CYS A 39 4.51 -15.43 15.62
CA CYS A 39 3.49 -16.35 16.13
C CYS A 39 2.21 -16.18 15.32
N VAL A 40 1.89 -17.18 14.49
CA VAL A 40 0.80 -17.11 13.49
C VAL A 40 -0.51 -17.72 13.96
N GLY A 41 -0.69 -17.91 15.27
CA GLY A 41 -1.88 -18.52 15.85
C GLY A 41 -2.24 -17.87 17.18
N GLU A 42 -3.04 -18.57 17.98
CA GLU A 42 -3.42 -18.09 19.31
C GLU A 42 -2.20 -18.04 20.24
N PHE A 43 -1.92 -16.87 20.80
CA PHE A 43 -0.72 -16.65 21.60
C PHE A 43 -1.00 -16.84 23.09
N PHE A 44 -2.04 -16.19 23.60
CA PHE A 44 -2.44 -16.28 25.00
C PHE A 44 -3.23 -17.57 25.27
N GLY A 45 -3.15 -18.07 26.50
CA GLY A 45 -3.83 -19.29 26.92
C GLY A 45 -5.11 -19.02 27.71
N PRO A 46 -5.76 -20.08 28.23
CA PRO A 46 -6.88 -19.95 29.15
C PRO A 46 -6.45 -19.52 30.58
N ASP A 47 -5.16 -19.59 30.90
CA ASP A 47 -4.64 -19.25 32.23
C ASP A 47 -4.34 -17.75 32.35
N ASP A 48 -5.25 -17.04 33.02
CA ASP A 48 -5.15 -15.61 33.27
C ASP A 48 -3.86 -15.22 34.01
N GLN A 49 -3.38 -16.02 34.97
CA GLN A 49 -2.20 -15.68 35.77
C GLN A 49 -0.94 -15.69 34.91
N ILE A 50 -0.80 -16.69 34.05
CA ILE A 50 0.35 -16.82 33.14
C ILE A 50 0.32 -15.72 32.07
N ASN A 51 -0.86 -15.39 31.54
CA ASN A 51 -1.02 -14.31 30.57
C ASN A 51 -0.63 -12.94 31.14
N GLN A 52 -1.00 -12.66 32.40
CA GLN A 52 -0.62 -11.40 33.07
C GLN A 52 0.90 -11.22 33.21
N LYS A 53 1.66 -12.30 33.40
CA LYS A 53 3.13 -12.23 33.44
C LYS A 53 3.73 -11.68 32.15
N VAL A 54 3.14 -12.02 31.00
CA VAL A 54 3.57 -11.46 29.71
C VAL A 54 3.24 -9.98 29.63
N LEU A 55 2.04 -9.58 30.06
CA LEU A 55 1.59 -8.18 30.01
C LEU A 55 2.39 -7.29 30.97
N ASN A 56 2.81 -7.82 32.11
CA ASN A 56 3.66 -7.14 33.07
C ASN A 56 5.15 -7.12 32.67
N GLY A 57 5.52 -7.80 31.57
CA GLY A 57 6.91 -7.89 31.14
C GLY A 57 7.80 -8.81 31.98
N GLU A 58 7.21 -9.72 32.77
CA GLU A 58 7.97 -10.69 33.59
C GLU A 58 8.57 -11.83 32.75
N ILE A 59 8.10 -12.02 31.52
CA ILE A 59 8.63 -13.01 30.57
C ILE A 59 9.49 -12.32 29.53
N GLU A 60 10.79 -12.60 29.55
CA GLU A 60 11.74 -12.07 28.57
C GLU A 60 11.81 -12.96 27.32
N PHE A 61 11.70 -12.32 26.15
CA PHE A 61 11.84 -12.97 24.86
C PHE A 61 13.26 -12.76 24.30
N PRO A 62 13.97 -13.83 23.88
CA PRO A 62 15.37 -13.76 23.47
C PRO A 62 15.57 -13.17 22.06
N ILE A 63 14.49 -13.04 21.29
CA ILE A 63 14.46 -12.50 19.93
C ILE A 63 13.18 -11.66 19.83
N THR A 64 13.22 -10.58 19.05
CA THR A 64 12.04 -9.79 18.69
C THR A 64 10.93 -10.69 18.13
N THR A 65 9.84 -10.78 18.87
CA THR A 65 8.72 -11.69 18.65
C THR A 65 7.48 -10.88 18.29
N TYR A 66 6.92 -11.18 17.13
CA TYR A 66 5.70 -10.57 16.61
C TYR A 66 4.54 -11.54 16.73
N ILE A 67 3.42 -11.09 17.28
CA ILE A 67 2.23 -11.94 17.48
C ILE A 67 1.04 -11.42 16.65
N LEU A 68 0.25 -12.36 16.14
CA LEU A 68 -1.08 -12.08 15.59
C LEU A 68 -2.11 -11.89 16.72
N GLY A 69 -3.27 -11.37 16.32
CA GLY A 69 -4.39 -11.08 17.21
C GLY A 69 -5.18 -12.30 17.68
N PRO A 70 -6.18 -12.06 18.54
CA PRO A 70 -6.92 -13.14 19.19
C PRO A 70 -7.73 -13.94 18.18
N CYS A 71 -7.81 -15.24 18.43
CA CYS A 71 -8.61 -16.16 17.62
C CYS A 71 -9.86 -16.63 18.36
N CYS A 72 -9.98 -16.30 19.66
CA CYS A 72 -11.12 -16.62 20.47
C CYS A 72 -11.58 -15.44 21.37
N PRO A 73 -12.86 -15.43 21.79
CA PRO A 73 -13.37 -14.36 22.66
C PRO A 73 -12.70 -14.29 24.03
N SER A 74 -12.23 -15.41 24.57
CA SER A 74 -11.64 -15.45 25.92
C SER A 74 -10.29 -14.77 26.01
N THR A 75 -9.50 -14.81 24.93
CA THR A 75 -8.17 -14.19 24.87
C THR A 75 -8.22 -12.76 24.36
N SER A 76 -9.32 -12.32 23.74
CA SER A 76 -9.42 -10.98 23.15
C SER A 76 -9.21 -9.85 24.16
N LYS A 77 -9.48 -10.09 25.45
CA LYS A 77 -9.26 -9.13 26.54
C LYS A 77 -7.79 -8.74 26.75
N TYR A 78 -6.84 -9.55 26.27
CA TYR A 78 -5.40 -9.28 26.41
C TYR A 78 -4.82 -8.48 25.25
N TYR A 79 -5.61 -8.28 24.20
CA TYR A 79 -5.19 -7.54 23.02
C TYR A 79 -5.80 -6.15 23.04
N VAL A 80 -4.99 -5.17 22.65
CA VAL A 80 -5.48 -3.83 22.34
C VAL A 80 -6.01 -3.78 20.90
N ASP A 81 -6.76 -2.74 20.55
CA ASP A 81 -7.32 -2.63 19.20
C ASP A 81 -6.26 -2.34 18.12
N ASP A 82 -5.22 -1.57 18.47
CA ASP A 82 -4.13 -1.18 17.57
C ASP A 82 -2.86 -2.00 17.78
N CYS A 83 -1.90 -1.89 16.85
CA CYS A 83 -0.55 -2.43 17.03
C CYS A 83 0.08 -1.87 18.31
N ALA A 84 0.61 -2.74 19.18
CA ALA A 84 1.23 -2.34 20.44
C ALA A 84 2.41 -3.23 20.82
N GLU A 85 3.34 -2.63 21.55
CA GLU A 85 4.50 -3.31 22.13
C GLU A 85 4.16 -3.66 23.59
N PHE A 86 4.20 -4.96 23.93
CA PHE A 86 3.96 -5.44 25.29
C PHE A 86 5.24 -5.41 26.14
N SER A 87 6.38 -5.71 25.51
CA SER A 87 7.71 -5.63 26.11
C SER A 87 8.73 -5.34 25.00
N SER A 88 9.98 -5.03 25.37
CA SER A 88 11.07 -4.67 24.45
C SER A 88 11.30 -5.63 23.28
N ASN A 89 10.88 -6.90 23.43
CA ASN A 89 11.02 -7.94 22.41
C ASN A 89 9.69 -8.62 22.06
N LEU A 90 8.53 -8.07 22.44
CA LEU A 90 7.22 -8.62 22.12
C LEU A 90 6.28 -7.54 21.57
N THR A 91 5.87 -7.71 20.32
CA THR A 91 5.00 -6.75 19.61
C THR A 91 3.77 -7.45 19.03
N TYR A 92 2.59 -6.92 19.30
CA TYR A 92 1.36 -7.29 18.63
C TYR A 92 1.19 -6.47 17.35
N LEU A 93 1.01 -7.17 16.22
CA LEU A 93 0.95 -6.56 14.89
C LEU A 93 -0.35 -5.80 14.62
N GLY A 94 -1.44 -6.08 15.34
CA GLY A 94 -2.76 -5.52 15.05
C GLY A 94 -3.67 -6.48 14.27
N LYS A 95 -4.86 -5.99 13.91
CA LYS A 95 -5.88 -6.79 13.19
C LYS A 95 -5.47 -7.13 11.76
N LYS A 96 -4.82 -6.19 11.07
CA LYS A 96 -4.37 -6.33 9.68
C LYS A 96 -3.29 -5.32 9.35
N GLY A 97 -2.46 -5.60 8.35
CA GLY A 97 -1.52 -4.63 7.84
C GLY A 97 -0.38 -5.24 7.01
N VAL A 98 0.59 -4.40 6.71
CA VAL A 98 1.85 -4.79 6.08
C VAL A 98 2.99 -4.25 6.94
N LEU A 99 3.78 -5.15 7.50
CA LEU A 99 5.01 -4.84 8.22
C LEU A 99 6.18 -4.84 7.23
N ASN A 100 6.86 -3.70 7.13
CA ASN A 100 8.13 -3.59 6.42
C ASN A 100 9.26 -3.72 7.46
N SER A 101 9.96 -4.85 7.44
CA SER A 101 11.08 -5.08 8.37
C SER A 101 12.29 -4.22 7.99
N ALA A 102 13.12 -3.85 8.97
CA ALA A 102 14.43 -3.22 8.74
C ALA A 102 15.35 -4.05 7.83
N THR A 103 15.16 -5.38 7.84
CA THR A 103 15.87 -6.33 6.96
C THR A 103 15.37 -6.29 5.50
N GLY A 104 14.23 -5.65 5.28
CA GLY A 104 13.64 -5.43 3.98
C GLY A 104 12.56 -6.39 3.52
N LEU A 105 12.17 -7.33 4.37
CA LEU A 105 11.02 -8.19 4.13
C LEU A 105 9.71 -7.40 4.20
N GLN A 106 8.85 -7.62 3.22
CA GLN A 106 7.46 -7.16 3.23
C GLN A 106 6.55 -8.29 3.74
N ILE A 107 6.01 -8.13 4.95
CA ILE A 107 5.20 -9.13 5.63
C ILE A 107 3.76 -8.61 5.73
N ALA A 108 2.85 -9.22 4.98
CA ALA A 108 1.42 -8.99 5.16
C ALA A 108 0.88 -9.88 6.28
N TYR A 109 -0.07 -9.37 7.06
CA TYR A 109 -0.69 -10.15 8.13
C TYR A 109 -2.19 -9.86 8.24
N LEU A 110 -2.94 -10.90 8.62
CA LEU A 110 -4.35 -10.83 8.95
C LEU A 110 -4.61 -11.69 10.20
N SER A 111 -5.09 -11.04 11.24
CA SER A 111 -5.36 -11.66 12.55
C SER A 111 -6.82 -12.10 12.68
N GLY A 112 -7.04 -13.17 13.46
CA GLY A 112 -8.36 -13.63 13.84
C GLY A 112 -8.96 -14.70 12.92
N ILE A 113 -10.26 -14.95 13.10
CA ILE A 113 -11.02 -15.98 12.38
C ILE A 113 -12.11 -15.38 11.47
N GLU A 114 -12.56 -16.12 10.46
CA GLU A 114 -13.63 -15.66 9.58
C GLU A 114 -14.95 -15.55 10.36
N GLY A 115 -15.64 -14.42 10.23
CA GLY A 115 -16.94 -14.17 10.85
C GLY A 115 -17.88 -13.38 9.94
N THR A 116 -19.16 -13.33 10.32
CA THR A 116 -20.18 -12.57 9.58
C THR A 116 -20.04 -11.06 9.76
N LYS A 117 -19.44 -10.63 10.89
CA LYS A 117 -19.14 -9.23 11.21
C LYS A 117 -17.76 -9.15 11.83
N ALA A 118 -17.04 -8.08 11.50
CA ALA A 118 -15.77 -7.78 12.14
C ALA A 118 -15.95 -7.50 13.64
N ASN A 119 -15.13 -8.13 14.48
CA ASN A 119 -15.05 -7.87 15.91
C ASN A 119 -13.59 -7.99 16.41
N ALA A 120 -13.37 -8.14 17.71
CA ALA A 120 -12.02 -8.21 18.27
C ALA A 120 -11.20 -9.43 17.78
N PHE A 121 -11.86 -10.56 17.49
CA PHE A 121 -11.22 -11.83 17.11
C PHE A 121 -11.66 -12.35 15.75
N GLN A 122 -12.60 -11.68 15.07
CA GLN A 122 -13.13 -12.07 13.76
C GLN A 122 -12.90 -10.99 12.70
N PHE A 123 -12.58 -11.42 11.49
CA PHE A 123 -12.53 -10.59 10.30
C PHE A 123 -13.68 -10.92 9.34
N ASP A 124 -14.08 -9.94 8.52
CA ASP A 124 -15.11 -10.06 7.51
C ASP A 124 -14.57 -9.81 6.09
N ALA A 125 -15.45 -9.85 5.09
CA ALA A 125 -15.08 -9.60 3.70
C ALA A 125 -14.56 -8.18 3.46
N ASN A 126 -15.07 -7.19 4.19
CA ASN A 126 -14.66 -5.78 4.04
C ASN A 126 -13.21 -5.59 4.46
N ILE A 127 -12.81 -6.19 5.59
CA ILE A 127 -11.43 -6.17 6.07
C ILE A 127 -10.48 -6.75 5.02
N VAL A 128 -10.84 -7.87 4.41
CA VAL A 128 -10.02 -8.51 3.37
C VAL A 128 -9.97 -7.66 2.10
N ASP A 129 -11.08 -7.06 1.68
CA ASP A 129 -11.09 -6.16 0.52
C ASP A 129 -10.27 -4.88 0.75
N GLU A 130 -10.18 -4.40 1.98
CA GLU A 130 -9.28 -3.32 2.37
C GLU A 130 -7.81 -3.73 2.33
N CYS A 131 -7.46 -4.94 2.79
CA CYS A 131 -6.10 -5.49 2.65
C CYS A 131 -5.68 -5.65 1.18
N MET A 132 -6.66 -5.74 0.27
CA MET A 132 -6.46 -5.84 -1.16
C MET A 132 -6.30 -4.47 -1.85
N ILE A 133 -6.53 -3.35 -1.16
CA ILE A 133 -6.37 -2.00 -1.73
C ILE A 133 -4.94 -1.76 -2.25
N PRO A 134 -3.86 -2.06 -1.50
CA PRO A 134 -2.49 -1.87 -1.99
C PRO A 134 -2.20 -2.65 -3.27
N VAL A 135 -2.72 -3.87 -3.38
CA VAL A 135 -2.60 -4.72 -4.58
C VAL A 135 -3.32 -4.09 -5.77
N LYS A 136 -4.51 -3.53 -5.55
CA LYS A 136 -5.32 -2.89 -6.59
C LYS A 136 -4.76 -1.53 -7.01
N ALA A 137 -4.05 -0.84 -6.11
CA ALA A 137 -3.50 0.49 -6.34
C ALA A 137 -2.13 0.49 -7.01
N GLN A 138 -1.31 -0.57 -6.83
CA GLN A 138 0.04 -0.66 -7.41
C GLN A 138 0.00 -1.36 -8.78
N SER A 139 0.30 -0.62 -9.85
CA SER A 139 0.48 -1.21 -11.17
C SER A 139 1.74 -2.08 -11.19
N GLY A 140 1.61 -3.35 -11.58
CA GLY A 140 2.75 -4.27 -11.57
C GLY A 140 3.10 -4.84 -10.19
N PHE A 141 2.17 -4.82 -9.23
CA PHE A 141 2.34 -5.48 -7.93
C PHE A 141 2.86 -6.92 -8.09
N LEU A 142 4.10 -7.15 -7.68
CA LEU A 142 4.76 -8.44 -7.82
C LEU A 142 4.18 -9.45 -6.83
N GLY A 143 4.12 -9.08 -5.54
CA GLY A 143 3.67 -9.91 -4.45
C GLY A 143 4.27 -9.45 -3.12
N VAL A 144 4.08 -10.23 -2.06
CA VAL A 144 4.74 -10.01 -0.74
C VAL A 144 5.71 -11.14 -0.40
N ASP A 145 6.69 -10.89 0.46
CA ASP A 145 7.62 -11.93 0.91
C ASP A 145 6.90 -12.98 1.76
N ILE A 146 6.14 -12.52 2.75
CA ILE A 146 5.49 -13.38 3.74
C ILE A 146 4.05 -12.93 3.96
N LEU A 147 3.12 -13.88 3.99
CA LEU A 147 1.75 -13.70 4.47
C LEU A 147 1.56 -14.51 5.74
N LEU A 148 1.10 -13.87 6.81
CA LEU A 148 0.80 -14.47 8.10
C LEU A 148 -0.71 -14.44 8.33
N THR A 149 -1.32 -15.59 8.57
CA THR A 149 -2.75 -15.67 8.90
C THR A 149 -3.00 -16.63 10.04
N SER A 150 -3.99 -16.35 10.91
CA SER A 150 -4.34 -17.32 11.95
C SER A 150 -5.05 -18.53 11.36
N MET A 151 -6.08 -18.32 10.53
CA MET A 151 -6.78 -19.39 9.83
C MET A 151 -6.09 -19.78 8.52
N TRP A 152 -6.42 -20.99 8.04
CA TRP A 152 -5.94 -21.50 6.76
C TRP A 152 -6.76 -20.96 5.59
N PRO A 153 -6.17 -20.84 4.39
CA PRO A 153 -6.96 -20.68 3.17
C PRO A 153 -7.76 -21.94 2.85
N ALA A 154 -9.01 -21.76 2.41
CA ALA A 154 -9.81 -22.82 1.81
C ALA A 154 -9.16 -23.37 0.54
N ASP A 155 -9.34 -24.67 0.31
CA ASP A 155 -8.80 -25.42 -0.85
C ASP A 155 -7.27 -25.40 -1.00
N VAL A 156 -6.53 -25.04 0.05
CA VAL A 156 -5.07 -24.93 -0.04
C VAL A 156 -4.40 -26.24 -0.46
N ALA A 157 -4.92 -27.40 -0.09
CA ALA A 157 -4.35 -28.70 -0.48
C ALA A 157 -4.64 -29.11 -1.94
N LYS A 158 -5.50 -28.37 -2.65
CA LYS A 158 -5.92 -28.72 -4.02
C LYS A 158 -4.73 -28.71 -4.98
N HIS A 159 -4.72 -29.67 -5.92
CA HIS A 159 -3.64 -29.92 -6.88
C HIS A 159 -2.28 -30.30 -6.27
N SER A 160 -2.17 -30.41 -4.94
CA SER A 160 -0.96 -30.85 -4.27
C SER A 160 -0.91 -32.39 -4.23
N PRO A 161 0.26 -33.01 -4.42
CA PRO A 161 0.40 -34.46 -4.29
C PRO A 161 0.33 -34.92 -2.83
N ASN A 162 0.55 -34.01 -1.87
CA ASN A 162 0.45 -34.28 -0.44
C ASN A 162 -0.78 -33.60 0.17
N GLN A 163 -1.40 -34.28 1.13
CA GLN A 163 -2.57 -33.78 1.87
C GLN A 163 -2.24 -33.53 3.34
N PRO A 164 -2.97 -32.63 4.02
CA PRO A 164 -2.81 -32.43 5.45
C PRO A 164 -3.26 -33.68 6.22
N THR A 165 -2.59 -33.99 7.32
CA THR A 165 -2.90 -35.14 8.18
C THR A 165 -4.33 -35.05 8.74
N ARG A 166 -4.78 -33.82 9.04
CA ARG A 166 -6.13 -33.54 9.53
C ARG A 166 -6.84 -32.58 8.57
N PRO A 167 -8.12 -32.83 8.23
CA PRO A 167 -8.92 -31.84 7.52
C PRO A 167 -9.02 -30.59 8.39
N THR A 168 -8.75 -29.43 7.81
CA THR A 168 -8.79 -28.13 8.49
C THR A 168 -9.76 -27.24 7.72
N ASP A 169 -10.72 -26.65 8.42
CA ASP A 169 -11.68 -25.73 7.82
C ASP A 169 -10.98 -24.43 7.42
N GLY A 170 -10.84 -24.24 6.10
CA GLY A 170 -10.19 -23.06 5.54
C GLY A 170 -11.19 -21.93 5.26
N SER A 171 -10.68 -20.70 5.27
CA SER A 171 -11.41 -19.49 4.93
C SER A 171 -11.36 -19.20 3.43
N ARG A 172 -12.52 -19.00 2.80
CA ARG A 172 -12.61 -18.57 1.38
C ARG A 172 -12.02 -17.17 1.20
N LEU A 173 -12.20 -16.30 2.19
CA LEU A 173 -11.66 -14.94 2.19
C LEU A 173 -10.13 -14.93 2.25
N ILE A 174 -9.52 -15.81 3.04
CA ILE A 174 -8.05 -15.95 3.06
C ILE A 174 -7.52 -16.49 1.72
N SER A 175 -8.24 -17.41 1.06
CA SER A 175 -7.88 -17.85 -0.29
C SER A 175 -7.89 -16.69 -1.29
N LYS A 176 -8.91 -15.81 -1.22
CA LYS A 176 -8.96 -14.56 -2.00
C LYS A 176 -7.80 -13.63 -1.68
N LEU A 177 -7.43 -13.50 -0.40
CA LEU A 177 -6.31 -12.68 0.04
C LEU A 177 -4.95 -13.23 -0.47
N ALA A 178 -4.71 -14.53 -0.32
CA ALA A 178 -3.49 -15.19 -0.77
C ALA A 178 -3.35 -15.13 -2.30
N ALA A 179 -4.45 -15.31 -3.03
CA ALA A 179 -4.50 -15.15 -4.48
C ALA A 179 -4.10 -13.74 -4.94
N GLY A 180 -4.55 -12.74 -4.19
CA GLY A 180 -4.29 -11.35 -4.49
C GLY A 180 -2.89 -10.89 -4.13
N LEU A 181 -2.42 -11.22 -2.92
CA LEU A 181 -1.12 -10.81 -2.40
C LEU A 181 0.05 -11.60 -2.96
N LYS A 182 -0.20 -12.78 -3.55
CA LYS A 182 0.81 -13.68 -4.14
C LYS A 182 2.05 -13.79 -3.23
N PRO A 183 1.92 -14.26 -1.99
CA PRO A 183 3.06 -14.31 -1.08
C PRO A 183 4.10 -15.35 -1.53
N ARG A 184 5.39 -15.16 -1.25
CA ARG A 184 6.37 -16.25 -1.43
C ARG A 184 6.23 -17.33 -0.36
N TYR A 185 5.95 -16.91 0.86
CA TYR A 185 5.67 -17.80 1.99
C TYR A 185 4.34 -17.43 2.62
N HIS A 186 3.46 -18.40 2.82
CA HIS A 186 2.22 -18.21 3.57
C HIS A 186 2.24 -19.16 4.76
N PHE A 187 2.30 -18.58 5.96
CA PHE A 187 2.23 -19.32 7.22
C PHE A 187 0.86 -19.19 7.85
N ALA A 188 0.33 -20.31 8.35
CA ALA A 188 -0.93 -20.34 9.08
C ALA A 188 -0.87 -21.15 10.38
N GLY A 189 -1.56 -20.67 11.42
CA GLY A 189 -1.76 -21.35 12.70
C GLY A 189 -3.07 -22.16 12.73
N LEU A 190 -3.69 -22.28 13.91
CA LEU A 190 -5.02 -22.87 14.16
C LEU A 190 -5.28 -24.23 13.48
N GLY A 191 -4.23 -25.00 13.20
CA GLY A 191 -4.31 -26.18 12.36
C GLY A 191 -3.29 -27.25 12.73
N SER A 192 -2.94 -28.10 11.76
CA SER A 192 -1.95 -29.16 11.91
C SER A 192 -0.65 -28.82 11.17
N HIS A 193 0.44 -29.57 11.39
CA HIS A 193 1.62 -29.33 10.57
C HIS A 193 1.38 -29.81 9.13
N TYR A 194 1.45 -28.91 8.16
CA TYR A 194 1.32 -29.23 6.75
C TYR A 194 2.25 -28.36 5.90
N GLU A 195 3.25 -28.98 5.29
CA GLU A 195 4.13 -28.33 4.33
C GLU A 195 3.69 -28.70 2.92
N ARG A 196 2.92 -27.82 2.29
CA ARG A 196 2.40 -28.04 0.94
C ARG A 196 3.55 -27.97 -0.08
N THR A 197 3.47 -28.76 -1.15
CA THR A 197 4.30 -28.45 -2.32
C THR A 197 4.07 -27.01 -2.80
N PRO A 198 5.05 -26.32 -3.39
CA PRO A 198 4.86 -24.94 -3.85
C PRO A 198 3.80 -24.86 -4.97
N TYR A 199 3.02 -23.79 -5.06
CA TYR A 199 2.13 -23.55 -6.22
C TYR A 199 2.57 -22.32 -7.02
N ARG A 200 2.23 -22.33 -8.31
CA ARG A 200 2.47 -21.20 -9.22
C ARG A 200 1.40 -20.12 -9.05
N ASN A 201 1.81 -18.85 -9.02
CA ASN A 201 0.91 -17.68 -9.02
C ASN A 201 0.50 -17.20 -10.43
N HIS A 202 0.81 -17.99 -11.46
CA HIS A 202 0.49 -17.69 -12.86
C HIS A 202 0.07 -18.96 -13.59
N ARG A 203 -0.62 -18.78 -14.71
CA ARG A 203 -1.01 -19.87 -15.61
C ARG A 203 0.10 -20.16 -16.61
N ILE A 204 0.54 -21.42 -16.66
CA ILE A 204 1.56 -21.90 -17.60
C ILE A 204 1.09 -21.63 -19.03
N LEU A 205 2.00 -21.11 -19.88
CA LEU A 205 1.79 -20.74 -21.30
C LEU A 205 0.79 -19.60 -21.58
N LEU A 206 0.00 -19.16 -20.60
CA LEU A 206 -1.00 -18.10 -20.77
C LEU A 206 -0.57 -16.77 -20.15
N GLU A 207 0.26 -16.81 -19.11
CA GLU A 207 0.68 -15.65 -18.34
C GLU A 207 2.21 -15.62 -18.20
N ALA A 208 2.75 -14.40 -18.00
CA ALA A 208 4.17 -14.24 -17.70
C ALA A 208 4.53 -14.98 -16.42
N ALA A 209 5.68 -15.66 -16.43
CA ALA A 209 6.13 -16.46 -15.30
C ALA A 209 6.37 -15.58 -14.06
N GLN A 210 5.78 -16.00 -12.95
CA GLN A 210 5.82 -15.35 -11.63
C GLN A 210 6.43 -16.31 -10.60
N HIS A 211 6.78 -15.79 -9.43
CA HIS A 211 7.25 -16.62 -8.32
C HIS A 211 6.18 -17.58 -7.81
N THR A 212 6.65 -18.61 -7.12
CA THR A 212 5.80 -19.62 -6.48
C THR A 212 5.55 -19.30 -5.01
N THR A 213 4.39 -19.71 -4.51
CA THR A 213 4.04 -19.62 -3.09
C THR A 213 4.28 -20.94 -2.39
N ARG A 214 4.89 -20.90 -1.19
CA ARG A 214 5.04 -22.02 -0.27
C ARG A 214 4.09 -21.84 0.89
N PHE A 215 3.15 -22.77 1.07
CA PHE A 215 2.23 -22.77 2.20
C PHE A 215 2.72 -23.72 3.30
N ILE A 216 2.78 -23.21 4.53
CA ILE A 216 3.18 -23.97 5.71
C ILE A 216 2.16 -23.73 6.83
N GLY A 217 1.38 -24.77 7.14
CA GLY A 217 0.57 -24.83 8.36
C GLY A 217 1.41 -25.33 9.53
N LEU A 218 1.27 -24.68 10.70
CA LEU A 218 1.99 -25.05 11.92
C LEU A 218 1.02 -25.55 12.99
N ALA A 219 1.44 -26.60 13.69
CA ALA A 219 0.69 -27.14 14.81
C ALA A 219 0.84 -26.29 16.08
N PRO A 220 -0.04 -26.46 17.09
CA PRO A 220 0.12 -25.85 18.40
C PRO A 220 1.38 -26.31 19.14
N VAL A 221 1.94 -25.43 19.96
CA VAL A 221 2.96 -25.77 20.95
C VAL A 221 2.43 -26.86 21.87
N ASN A 222 3.27 -27.87 22.12
CA ASN A 222 2.93 -28.98 23.01
C ASN A 222 1.72 -29.83 22.54
N ASN A 223 1.48 -29.91 21.23
CA ASN A 223 0.47 -30.79 20.67
C ASN A 223 0.74 -32.28 20.95
N GLU A 224 -0.34 -33.07 21.08
CA GLU A 224 -0.30 -34.50 21.45
C GLU A 224 0.44 -35.36 20.42
N GLU A 225 0.31 -35.03 19.14
CA GLU A 225 0.90 -35.78 18.02
C GLU A 225 2.39 -35.45 17.80
N LYS A 226 2.98 -34.57 18.62
CA LYS A 226 4.38 -34.10 18.49
C LYS A 226 4.71 -33.56 17.09
N MET A 227 3.71 -33.02 16.40
CA MET A 227 3.86 -32.34 15.11
C MET A 227 4.74 -31.10 15.24
N LYS A 228 5.39 -30.73 14.15
CA LYS A 228 6.23 -29.54 14.08
C LYS A 228 5.37 -28.28 14.25
N TRP A 229 5.68 -27.51 15.28
CA TRP A 229 5.02 -26.24 15.59
C TRP A 229 5.93 -25.03 15.35
N LEU A 230 7.23 -25.27 15.10
CA LEU A 230 8.24 -24.24 14.87
C LEU A 230 8.96 -24.50 13.55
N TYR A 231 9.00 -23.49 12.69
CA TYR A 231 9.67 -23.51 11.39
C TYR A 231 10.76 -22.44 11.35
N ALA A 232 11.96 -22.84 10.97
CA ALA A 232 13.10 -21.95 10.83
C ALA A 232 13.50 -21.93 9.36
N PHE A 233 13.60 -20.74 8.77
CA PHE A 233 14.00 -20.60 7.38
C PHE A 233 14.78 -19.32 7.13
N SER A 234 15.48 -19.30 6.01
CA SER A 234 16.17 -18.12 5.50
C SER A 234 15.50 -17.68 4.21
N CYS A 235 15.26 -16.38 4.08
CA CYS A 235 14.73 -15.81 2.85
C CYS A 235 15.45 -14.52 2.46
N VAL A 236 15.62 -14.35 1.15
CA VAL A 236 16.08 -13.09 0.55
C VAL A 236 14.86 -12.25 0.23
N PRO A 237 14.81 -10.98 0.65
CA PRO A 237 13.70 -10.07 0.31
C PRO A 237 13.49 -9.95 -1.20
N MET A 238 12.24 -10.02 -1.66
CA MET A 238 11.86 -9.95 -3.07
C MET A 238 12.45 -8.75 -3.79
N ARG A 239 12.46 -7.58 -3.12
CA ARG A 239 13.03 -6.33 -3.64
C ARG A 239 14.52 -6.40 -3.95
N SER A 240 15.24 -7.34 -3.33
CA SER A 240 16.69 -7.52 -3.53
C SER A 240 17.03 -8.69 -4.48
N MET A 241 16.01 -9.40 -4.99
CA MET A 241 16.19 -10.51 -5.92
C MET A 241 16.09 -10.03 -7.37
N THR A 242 16.89 -10.62 -8.26
CA THR A 242 16.71 -10.43 -9.70
C THR A 242 15.44 -11.13 -10.18
N ARG A 243 14.81 -10.61 -11.24
CA ARG A 243 13.59 -11.20 -11.81
C ARG A 243 13.78 -12.67 -12.18
N THR A 244 14.95 -13.03 -12.72
CA THR A 244 15.29 -14.42 -13.08
C THR A 244 15.32 -15.34 -11.87
N ALA A 245 15.93 -14.90 -10.76
CA ALA A 245 15.98 -15.68 -9.52
C ALA A 245 14.59 -15.80 -8.87
N LEU A 246 13.78 -14.74 -8.94
CA LEU A 246 12.44 -14.72 -8.36
C LEU A 246 11.46 -15.66 -9.09
N VAL A 247 11.58 -15.76 -10.40
CA VAL A 247 10.73 -16.59 -11.26
C VAL A 247 11.17 -18.04 -11.30
N GLN A 248 12.33 -18.39 -10.73
CA GLN A 248 12.82 -19.76 -10.70
C GLN A 248 11.86 -20.67 -9.94
N GLN A 249 11.33 -21.68 -10.63
CA GLN A 249 10.29 -22.56 -10.08
C GLN A 249 10.88 -23.89 -9.65
N PRO A 250 10.48 -24.41 -8.48
CA PRO A 250 10.78 -25.78 -8.09
C PRO A 250 10.16 -26.78 -9.09
N PRO A 251 10.84 -27.91 -9.37
CA PRO A 251 10.33 -28.89 -10.34
C PRO A 251 9.01 -29.54 -9.89
N ASN A 252 8.77 -29.59 -8.57
CA ASN A 252 7.55 -30.12 -7.97
C ASN A 252 6.45 -29.07 -7.74
N ALA A 253 6.53 -27.90 -8.39
CA ALA A 253 5.50 -26.90 -8.24
C ALA A 253 4.16 -27.37 -8.83
N SER A 254 3.09 -27.23 -8.07
CA SER A 254 1.72 -27.55 -8.50
C SER A 254 1.06 -26.39 -9.24
N GLU A 255 -0.15 -26.63 -9.76
CA GLU A 255 -1.06 -25.59 -10.23
C GLU A 255 -1.60 -24.74 -9.08
N PHE A 256 -2.19 -23.60 -9.44
CA PHE A 256 -2.79 -22.64 -8.53
C PHE A 256 -4.07 -23.20 -7.87
N PRO A 257 -4.14 -23.30 -6.54
CA PRO A 257 -5.23 -23.99 -5.84
C PRO A 257 -6.58 -23.26 -5.88
N TYR A 258 -6.58 -21.93 -6.02
CA TYR A 258 -7.79 -21.13 -5.76
C TYR A 258 -8.63 -20.79 -7.00
N MET A 259 -8.28 -21.28 -8.20
CA MET A 259 -8.97 -20.87 -9.45
C MET A 259 -10.49 -21.08 -9.40
N THR A 260 -10.94 -22.29 -9.05
CA THR A 260 -12.37 -22.62 -9.02
C THR A 260 -13.09 -21.83 -7.94
N LEU A 261 -12.49 -21.75 -6.76
CA LEU A 261 -13.06 -21.04 -5.61
C LEU A 261 -13.28 -19.56 -5.92
N LEU A 262 -12.31 -18.91 -6.58
CA LEU A 262 -12.44 -17.51 -6.98
C LEU A 262 -13.49 -17.31 -8.07
N ALA A 263 -13.59 -18.24 -9.03
CA ALA A 263 -14.64 -18.20 -10.04
C ALA A 263 -16.03 -18.31 -9.42
N ASP A 264 -16.21 -19.23 -8.46
CA ASP A 264 -17.47 -19.42 -7.73
C ASP A 264 -17.83 -18.16 -6.93
N MET A 265 -16.88 -17.56 -6.22
CA MET A 265 -17.09 -16.28 -5.51
C MET A 265 -17.55 -15.16 -6.45
N ILE A 266 -16.96 -15.06 -7.65
CA ILE A 266 -17.35 -14.04 -8.64
C ILE A 266 -18.78 -14.29 -9.15
N LEU A 267 -19.18 -15.55 -9.36
CA LEU A 267 -20.53 -15.91 -9.80
C LEU A 267 -21.57 -15.63 -8.71
N GLU A 268 -21.25 -15.94 -7.46
CA GLU A 268 -22.09 -15.62 -6.29
C GLU A 268 -22.30 -14.10 -6.15
N ASP A 269 -21.23 -13.30 -6.26
CA ASP A 269 -21.31 -11.83 -6.18
C ASP A 269 -22.15 -11.22 -7.31
N ARG A 270 -22.05 -11.76 -8.54
CA ARG A 270 -22.87 -11.33 -9.67
C ARG A 270 -24.34 -11.65 -9.42
N SER A 271 -24.63 -12.83 -8.91
CA SER A 271 -25.99 -13.29 -8.62
C SER A 271 -26.65 -12.44 -7.52
N LYS A 272 -25.90 -12.11 -6.46
CA LYS A 272 -26.35 -11.20 -5.40
C LYS A 272 -26.68 -9.81 -5.94
N LYS A 273 -25.79 -9.20 -6.74
CA LYS A 273 -26.03 -7.89 -7.37
C LYS A 273 -27.26 -7.86 -8.28
N ILE A 274 -27.51 -8.94 -9.03
CA ILE A 274 -28.73 -9.07 -9.86
C ILE A 274 -29.98 -9.15 -8.96
N SER A 275 -29.92 -9.93 -7.88
CA SER A 275 -31.03 -10.06 -6.93
C SER A 275 -31.33 -8.77 -6.16
N ASP A 276 -30.31 -7.99 -5.80
CA ASP A 276 -30.45 -6.71 -5.10
C ASP A 276 -31.01 -5.62 -6.03
N LYS A 277 -30.59 -5.62 -7.30
CA LYS A 277 -31.16 -4.72 -8.32
C LYS A 277 -32.65 -5.03 -8.57
N ALA A 278 -33.01 -6.32 -8.65
CA ALA A 278 -34.40 -6.76 -8.80
C ALA A 278 -35.28 -6.48 -7.56
N LYS A 279 -34.70 -6.36 -6.36
CA LYS A 279 -35.40 -5.91 -5.14
C LYS A 279 -35.57 -4.39 -5.10
N SER A 280 -34.55 -3.64 -5.51
CA SER A 280 -34.57 -2.17 -5.59
C SER A 280 -35.59 -1.65 -6.61
N GLU A 281 -35.77 -2.33 -7.74
CA GLU A 281 -36.75 -1.94 -8.77
C GLU A 281 -38.21 -2.22 -8.35
N LYS A 282 -38.45 -3.06 -7.33
CA LYS A 282 -39.81 -3.36 -6.82
C LYS A 282 -40.31 -2.40 -5.73
N GLN A 283 -39.49 -1.46 -5.26
CA GLN A 283 -39.83 -0.56 -4.15
C GLN A 283 -40.19 0.88 -4.55
N TYR A 284 -40.13 1.22 -5.85
CA TYR A 284 -40.52 2.53 -6.36
C TYR A 284 -41.34 2.40 -7.65
N PHE A 285 -42.61 2.00 -7.53
CA PHE A 285 -43.60 2.30 -8.57
C PHE A 285 -45.00 2.39 -7.94
N PHE A 286 -45.32 3.57 -7.42
CA PHE A 286 -46.68 4.03 -7.17
C PHE A 286 -46.89 5.21 -8.11
N ASP A 287 -47.42 4.95 -9.30
CA ASP A 287 -48.14 5.98 -10.06
C ASP A 287 -49.32 5.35 -10.82
N MET A 288 -50.41 6.07 -10.71
CA MET A 288 -51.78 5.77 -11.11
C MET A 288 -52.03 6.29 -12.52
N SER A 289 -52.18 5.38 -13.47
CA SER A 289 -53.09 5.61 -14.60
C SER A 289 -53.65 4.28 -15.10
N LYS A 290 -54.84 3.95 -14.62
CA LYS A 290 -55.73 2.97 -15.26
C LYS A 290 -56.16 3.51 -16.63
N SER A 291 -55.97 2.70 -17.66
CA SER A 291 -56.99 2.44 -18.68
C SER A 291 -56.80 1.02 -19.20
N GLU A 292 -57.93 0.35 -19.38
CA GLU A 292 -58.14 -1.08 -19.50
C GLU A 292 -57.74 -1.68 -20.87
N ASP A 293 -57.76 -3.02 -20.87
CA ASP A 293 -57.83 -3.96 -22.00
C ASP A 293 -56.56 -4.21 -22.84
N ASP A 294 -55.91 -5.36 -22.60
CA ASP A 294 -56.29 -6.60 -23.27
C ASP A 294 -55.49 -7.80 -22.74
N GLU A 295 -56.20 -8.89 -22.47
CA GLU A 295 -55.64 -10.20 -22.14
C GLU A 295 -54.88 -10.78 -23.35
N ILE A 296 -53.76 -11.47 -23.12
CA ILE A 296 -53.47 -12.82 -23.63
C ILE A 296 -52.17 -13.35 -23.02
N GLN A 297 -52.26 -14.63 -22.67
CA GLN A 297 -51.34 -15.47 -21.91
C GLN A 297 -50.00 -15.79 -22.61
N ASP A 298 -49.00 -15.94 -21.75
CA ASP A 298 -47.93 -16.95 -21.76
C ASP A 298 -47.15 -17.30 -23.04
N ARG A 299 -45.87 -16.94 -22.97
CA ARG A 299 -44.71 -17.86 -23.00
C ARG A 299 -44.76 -19.03 -23.99
N SER A 300 -44.10 -18.87 -25.15
CA SER A 300 -42.93 -19.67 -25.54
C SER A 300 -42.43 -19.30 -26.94
N GLY A 301 -41.12 -19.44 -27.16
CA GLY A 301 -40.46 -19.31 -28.46
C GLY A 301 -39.17 -18.49 -28.35
N THR A 302 -38.00 -18.89 -28.83
CA THR A 302 -37.69 -19.97 -29.78
C THR A 302 -36.21 -20.30 -29.66
N LYS A 303 -35.90 -21.59 -29.72
CA LYS A 303 -34.54 -22.13 -29.79
C LYS A 303 -33.92 -21.88 -31.17
N ARG A 304 -32.62 -21.55 -31.14
CA ARG A 304 -31.55 -21.83 -32.13
C ARG A 304 -31.53 -21.01 -33.42
N LYS A 305 -30.39 -20.35 -33.68
CA LYS A 305 -29.34 -20.90 -34.58
C LYS A 305 -28.07 -20.05 -34.56
N TYR A 306 -26.95 -20.76 -34.64
CA TYR A 306 -25.63 -20.28 -35.04
C TYR A 306 -25.70 -19.91 -36.53
N SER A 307 -25.28 -18.70 -36.91
CA SER A 307 -24.58 -18.46 -38.18
C SER A 307 -23.64 -17.27 -38.02
N GLU A 308 -22.41 -17.46 -38.47
CA GLU A 308 -21.39 -16.44 -38.68
C GLU A 308 -21.95 -15.27 -39.49
N VAL A 309 -21.73 -14.05 -38.99
CA VAL A 309 -21.57 -12.86 -39.82
C VAL A 309 -20.41 -12.08 -39.21
N GLU A 310 -19.34 -11.98 -39.99
CA GLU A 310 -18.19 -11.13 -39.71
C GLU A 310 -18.62 -9.66 -39.59
N GLY A 311 -18.01 -8.94 -38.64
CA GLY A 311 -18.01 -7.47 -38.63
C GLY A 311 -18.98 -6.79 -37.67
N ALA A 312 -18.77 -6.89 -36.35
CA ALA A 312 -19.22 -5.90 -35.37
C ALA A 312 -18.30 -5.89 -34.14
N PRO A 313 -18.04 -4.73 -33.50
CA PRO A 313 -16.76 -4.43 -32.89
C PRO A 313 -16.56 -5.07 -31.51
N ASP A 314 -15.33 -5.51 -31.27
CA ASP A 314 -14.80 -5.97 -30.00
C ASP A 314 -15.04 -4.92 -28.90
N ARG A 315 -15.98 -5.20 -27.97
CA ARG A 315 -16.17 -4.42 -26.75
C ARG A 315 -15.55 -5.13 -25.55
N ARG A 316 -14.27 -5.50 -25.65
CA ARG A 316 -13.36 -5.46 -24.51
C ARG A 316 -13.06 -4.00 -24.18
N GLN A 317 -13.94 -3.35 -23.43
CA GLN A 317 -13.53 -2.10 -22.78
C GLN A 317 -12.75 -2.46 -21.50
N PRO A 318 -11.47 -2.06 -21.38
CA PRO A 318 -10.80 -2.06 -20.10
C PRO A 318 -11.61 -1.16 -19.16
N ARG A 319 -11.91 -1.64 -17.95
CA ARG A 319 -12.51 -0.78 -16.93
C ARG A 319 -11.52 0.35 -16.68
N VAL A 320 -11.92 1.55 -17.10
CA VAL A 320 -11.21 2.82 -17.03
C VAL A 320 -10.45 2.89 -15.71
N GLN A 321 -9.12 2.90 -15.82
CA GLN A 321 -8.25 3.42 -14.76
C GLN A 321 -8.91 4.70 -14.26
N GLN A 322 -9.07 4.90 -12.95
CA GLN A 322 -9.47 6.22 -12.48
C GLN A 322 -8.53 7.22 -13.17
N PRO A 323 -9.05 8.14 -13.98
CA PRO A 323 -8.26 8.98 -14.85
C PRO A 323 -7.25 9.71 -13.96
N CYS A 324 -5.96 9.35 -14.04
CA CYS A 324 -4.96 10.05 -13.26
C CYS A 324 -4.97 11.49 -13.75
N TRP A 325 -5.38 12.40 -12.86
CA TRP A 325 -5.54 13.82 -13.17
C TRP A 325 -4.20 14.50 -13.54
N PHE A 326 -3.08 13.79 -13.36
CA PHE A 326 -1.72 14.20 -13.72
C PHE A 326 -1.12 13.41 -14.91
N CYS A 327 -1.86 12.50 -15.54
CA CYS A 327 -1.38 11.80 -16.74
C CYS A 327 -1.63 12.62 -17.99
N LEU A 328 -0.58 13.05 -18.70
CA LEU A 328 -0.69 13.65 -20.04
C LEU A 328 -1.44 12.73 -21.04
N SER A 329 -1.35 11.41 -20.82
CA SER A 329 -2.03 10.38 -21.63
C SER A 329 -3.51 10.16 -21.29
N ASN A 330 -4.02 10.81 -20.25
CA ASN A 330 -5.41 10.68 -19.82
C ASN A 330 -6.30 11.71 -20.54
N ALA A 331 -7.48 11.28 -21.01
CA ALA A 331 -8.43 12.13 -21.73
C ALA A 331 -9.04 13.25 -20.86
N ASP A 332 -9.13 13.02 -19.55
CA ASP A 332 -9.63 13.99 -18.57
C ASP A 332 -8.53 14.91 -18.00
N PHE A 333 -7.30 14.82 -18.53
CA PHE A 333 -6.19 15.69 -18.15
C PHE A 333 -6.40 17.11 -18.69
N GLU A 334 -6.33 18.08 -17.80
CA GLU A 334 -6.53 19.48 -18.13
C GLU A 334 -5.25 20.08 -18.71
N LYS A 335 -5.02 19.80 -20.00
CA LYS A 335 -3.83 20.24 -20.77
C LYS A 335 -3.53 21.73 -20.67
N TYR A 336 -4.55 22.55 -20.42
CA TYR A 336 -4.39 24.00 -20.28
C TYR A 336 -3.66 24.42 -18.99
N LEU A 337 -3.42 23.50 -18.05
CA LEU A 337 -2.64 23.75 -16.82
C LEU A 337 -1.14 23.52 -17.00
N VAL A 338 -0.72 22.91 -18.11
CA VAL A 338 0.70 22.64 -18.40
C VAL A 338 1.38 23.95 -18.78
N ILE A 339 2.51 24.23 -18.13
CA ILE A 339 3.36 25.38 -18.43
C ILE A 339 4.31 24.98 -19.56
N THR A 340 5.12 23.95 -19.33
CA THR A 340 6.12 23.44 -20.27
C THR A 340 6.31 21.93 -20.09
N VAL A 341 6.85 21.25 -21.10
CA VAL A 341 7.04 19.79 -21.14
C VAL A 341 8.50 19.50 -21.48
N GLY A 342 9.20 18.85 -20.55
CA GLY A 342 10.56 18.37 -20.78
C GLY A 342 10.60 16.98 -21.41
N GLU A 343 11.79 16.37 -21.38
CA GLU A 343 12.08 15.05 -21.92
C GLU A 343 11.50 13.93 -21.04
N HIS A 344 11.49 14.10 -19.72
CA HIS A 344 10.98 13.10 -18.77
C HIS A 344 9.90 13.63 -17.82
N CYS A 345 9.96 14.89 -17.40
CA CYS A 345 8.93 15.52 -16.56
C CYS A 345 8.33 16.78 -17.19
N TYR A 346 7.19 17.24 -16.65
CA TYR A 346 6.53 18.46 -17.10
C TYR A 346 6.15 19.35 -15.92
N ALA A 347 6.14 20.65 -16.16
CA ALA A 347 5.74 21.65 -15.18
C ALA A 347 4.28 22.06 -15.42
N ALA A 348 3.46 22.11 -14.37
CA ALA A 348 2.06 22.53 -14.46
C ALA A 348 1.60 23.36 -13.26
N MET A 349 0.57 24.17 -13.46
CA MET A 349 -0.04 24.95 -12.38
C MET A 349 -1.06 24.10 -11.60
N PRO A 350 -1.07 24.13 -10.24
CA PRO A 350 -2.14 23.53 -9.46
C PRO A 350 -3.47 24.28 -9.63
N LYS A 351 -4.59 23.56 -9.56
CA LYS A 351 -5.97 24.12 -9.57
C LYS A 351 -6.26 25.18 -8.50
N GLY A 352 -5.63 25.03 -7.33
CA GLY A 352 -5.72 25.95 -6.21
C GLY A 352 -4.33 26.45 -5.83
N PRO A 353 -3.76 27.39 -6.61
CA PRO A 353 -2.41 27.89 -6.35
C PRO A 353 -2.39 28.82 -5.13
N LEU A 354 -1.30 28.82 -4.35
CA LEU A 354 -1.13 29.75 -3.23
C LEU A 354 -0.89 31.18 -3.75
N THR A 355 -0.06 31.27 -4.79
CA THR A 355 0.31 32.47 -5.53
C THR A 355 0.06 32.27 -7.02
N ASP A 356 -0.17 33.34 -7.77
CA ASP A 356 -0.49 33.28 -9.20
C ASP A 356 0.58 32.57 -10.05
N ASP A 357 1.83 32.52 -9.58
CA ASP A 357 2.96 31.88 -10.25
C ASP A 357 3.38 30.55 -9.58
N HIS A 358 2.51 29.92 -8.78
CA HIS A 358 2.80 28.62 -8.17
C HIS A 358 2.90 27.52 -9.24
N SER A 359 4.05 26.86 -9.33
CA SER A 359 4.26 25.73 -10.23
C SER A 359 4.44 24.41 -9.48
N ASN A 360 4.02 23.31 -10.12
CA ASN A 360 4.20 21.94 -9.67
C ASN A 360 4.85 21.12 -10.79
N ASP A 361 6.01 20.56 -10.49
CA ASP A 361 6.66 19.63 -11.41
C ASP A 361 6.15 18.22 -11.11
N LEU A 362 5.74 17.53 -12.18
CA LEU A 362 5.00 16.28 -12.12
C LEU A 362 5.64 15.25 -13.05
N ASP A 363 5.73 14.01 -12.54
CA ASP A 363 6.16 12.85 -13.31
C ASP A 363 5.41 11.58 -12.85
N HIS A 364 5.42 10.53 -13.66
CA HIS A 364 4.89 9.19 -13.40
C HIS A 364 5.80 8.34 -12.50
N VAL A 365 6.56 8.98 -11.64
CA VAL A 365 7.32 8.34 -10.57
C VAL A 365 6.76 8.77 -9.22
N GLN A 366 6.85 7.92 -8.19
CA GLN A 366 6.21 8.17 -6.89
C GLN A 366 6.82 9.36 -6.11
N SER A 367 8.15 9.57 -6.20
CA SER A 367 8.88 10.56 -5.42
C SER A 367 10.26 10.87 -6.00
N ILE A 368 10.94 11.93 -5.55
CA ILE A 368 12.33 12.26 -5.97
C ILE A 368 13.29 11.12 -5.59
N VAL A 369 13.06 10.49 -4.43
CA VAL A 369 13.88 9.34 -3.99
C VAL A 369 13.73 8.14 -4.93
N ALA A 370 12.57 7.94 -5.55
CA ALA A 370 12.29 6.84 -6.48
C ALA A 370 12.61 7.17 -7.95
N SER A 371 12.97 8.43 -8.26
CA SER A 371 13.24 8.86 -9.64
C SER A 371 14.65 8.46 -10.11
N SER A 372 14.78 8.24 -11.41
CA SER A 372 16.05 7.95 -12.06
C SER A 372 16.95 9.19 -12.07
N ASN A 373 18.23 9.01 -12.40
CA ASN A 373 19.17 10.13 -12.41
C ASN A 373 18.80 11.18 -13.46
N GLU A 374 18.25 10.75 -14.60
CA GLU A 374 17.83 11.61 -15.69
C GLU A 374 16.71 12.57 -15.24
N ILE A 375 15.67 12.04 -14.58
CA ILE A 375 14.57 12.84 -14.01
C ILE A 375 15.10 13.80 -12.94
N ARG A 376 16.04 13.37 -12.09
CA ARG A 376 16.62 14.25 -11.05
C ARG A 376 17.37 15.43 -11.67
N VAL A 377 18.18 15.16 -12.70
CA VAL A 377 18.89 16.21 -13.43
C VAL A 377 17.90 17.19 -14.08
N GLU A 378 16.82 16.68 -14.67
CA GLU A 378 15.80 17.53 -15.27
C GLU A 378 15.03 18.37 -14.25
N LEU A 379 14.66 17.82 -13.09
CA LEU A 379 14.03 18.57 -12.00
C LEU A 379 14.94 19.70 -11.49
N GLU A 380 16.26 19.48 -11.42
CA GLU A 380 17.20 20.55 -11.07
C GLU A 380 17.26 21.66 -12.14
N LYS A 381 17.12 21.32 -13.43
CA LYS A 381 16.99 22.31 -14.51
C LYS A 381 15.71 23.14 -14.34
N PHE A 382 14.57 22.49 -14.09
CA PHE A 382 13.29 23.18 -13.80
C PHE A 382 13.40 24.11 -12.59
N LYS A 383 13.93 23.62 -11.45
CA LYS A 383 14.16 24.45 -10.27
C LYS A 383 15.02 25.68 -10.59
N THR A 384 16.09 25.50 -11.37
CA THR A 384 17.00 26.59 -11.75
C THR A 384 16.29 27.62 -12.63
N ALA A 385 15.57 27.17 -13.66
CA ALA A 385 14.82 28.05 -14.57
C ALA A 385 13.74 28.86 -13.84
N PHE A 386 12.93 28.20 -13.00
CA PHE A 386 11.92 28.87 -12.18
C PHE A 386 12.55 29.86 -11.19
N THR A 387 13.70 29.51 -10.60
CA THR A 387 14.43 30.43 -9.70
C THR A 387 14.84 31.72 -10.43
N GLN A 388 15.36 31.62 -11.65
CA GLN A 388 15.75 32.79 -12.45
C GLN A 388 14.54 33.65 -12.83
N MET A 389 13.42 33.02 -13.19
CA MET A 389 12.16 33.72 -13.46
C MET A 389 11.66 34.48 -12.22
N TYR A 390 11.67 33.85 -11.05
CA TYR A 390 11.21 34.46 -9.81
C TYR A 390 12.12 35.60 -9.33
N ASP A 391 13.44 35.50 -9.55
CA ASP A 391 14.40 36.54 -9.20
C ASP A 391 14.11 37.86 -9.95
N LYS A 392 13.78 37.77 -11.25
CA LYS A 392 13.33 38.93 -12.05
C LYS A 392 12.07 39.59 -11.46
N GLN A 393 11.24 38.83 -10.77
CA GLN A 393 10.03 39.29 -10.09
C GLN A 393 10.24 39.67 -8.61
N LYS A 394 11.50 39.68 -8.11
CA LYS A 394 11.86 39.90 -6.70
C LYS A 394 11.22 38.89 -5.73
N LYS A 395 11.05 37.66 -6.19
CA LYS A 395 10.53 36.52 -5.43
C LYS A 395 11.61 35.44 -5.31
N VAL A 396 11.45 34.56 -4.33
CA VAL A 396 12.33 33.41 -4.10
C VAL A 396 11.50 32.14 -3.97
N PRO A 397 11.94 31.00 -4.52
CA PRO A 397 11.17 29.76 -4.47
C PRO A 397 11.35 29.05 -3.13
N VAL A 398 10.23 28.55 -2.58
CA VAL A 398 10.23 27.51 -1.55
C VAL A 398 9.81 26.22 -2.21
N VAL A 399 10.67 25.21 -2.14
CA VAL A 399 10.44 23.92 -2.78
C VAL A 399 10.11 22.89 -1.71
N PHE A 400 9.01 22.16 -1.87
CA PHE A 400 8.71 21.06 -0.97
C PHE A 400 8.05 19.89 -1.68
N GLU A 401 8.32 18.70 -1.16
CA GLU A 401 7.74 17.45 -1.63
C GLU A 401 7.12 16.71 -0.44
N ARG A 402 5.93 16.16 -0.65
CA ARG A 402 5.27 15.28 0.33
C ARG A 402 5.03 13.92 -0.28
N ASN A 403 5.95 12.99 -0.03
CA ASN A 403 5.75 11.58 -0.35
C ASN A 403 4.97 10.91 0.79
N PHE A 404 3.65 11.06 0.82
CA PHE A 404 2.78 10.40 1.79
C PHE A 404 1.41 10.14 1.15
N LYS A 405 1.07 8.85 0.93
CA LYS A 405 -0.15 8.40 0.23
C LYS A 405 -0.33 9.04 -1.17
N SER A 406 0.76 9.46 -1.82
CA SER A 406 0.75 9.96 -3.20
C SER A 406 1.18 8.85 -4.17
N GLN A 407 0.57 8.83 -5.35
CA GLN A 407 0.93 7.93 -6.46
C GLN A 407 1.92 8.59 -7.44
N HIS A 408 2.09 9.91 -7.34
CA HIS A 408 2.91 10.72 -8.23
C HIS A 408 3.80 11.67 -7.43
N LEU A 409 4.97 11.93 -8.00
CA LEU A 409 5.89 12.97 -7.59
C LEU A 409 5.17 14.31 -7.77
N GLN A 410 5.05 15.04 -6.67
CA GLN A 410 4.49 16.38 -6.65
C GLN A 410 5.51 17.28 -5.98
N LEU A 411 6.43 17.82 -6.78
CA LEU A 411 7.36 18.83 -6.31
C LEU A 411 6.68 20.19 -6.43
N GLN A 412 6.31 20.79 -5.30
CA GLN A 412 5.68 22.10 -5.28
C GLN A 412 6.76 23.17 -5.23
N ILE A 413 6.70 24.15 -6.13
CA ILE A 413 7.59 25.30 -6.17
C ILE A 413 6.74 26.56 -5.94
N VAL A 414 6.75 27.06 -4.71
CA VAL A 414 5.94 28.21 -4.31
C VAL A 414 6.84 29.45 -4.22
N PRO A 415 6.64 30.46 -5.08
CA PRO A 415 7.38 31.70 -4.97
C PRO A 415 6.84 32.58 -3.83
N VAL A 416 7.74 33.11 -3.02
CA VAL A 416 7.41 34.07 -1.95
C VAL A 416 8.20 35.36 -2.13
N PRO A 417 7.70 36.52 -1.66
CA PRO A 417 8.45 37.78 -1.74
C PRO A 417 9.82 37.68 -1.05
N ILE A 418 10.88 38.24 -1.65
CA ILE A 418 12.23 38.16 -1.08
C ILE A 418 12.33 38.71 0.36
N GLY A 419 11.49 39.68 0.71
CA GLY A 419 11.44 40.28 2.05
C GLY A 419 11.04 39.31 3.17
N VAL A 420 10.31 38.23 2.86
CA VAL A 420 9.88 37.23 3.86
C VAL A 420 10.87 36.07 4.03
N SER A 421 11.89 35.99 3.17
CA SER A 421 12.88 34.89 3.17
C SER A 421 13.50 34.62 4.54
N LYS A 422 13.82 35.69 5.30
CA LYS A 422 14.39 35.61 6.65
C LYS A 422 13.50 34.93 7.68
N HIS A 423 12.18 34.95 7.47
CA HIS A 423 11.19 34.39 8.40
C HIS A 423 10.85 32.94 8.08
N LEU A 424 11.13 32.46 6.86
CA LEU A 424 10.74 31.11 6.40
C LEU A 424 11.22 30.01 7.34
N LYS A 425 12.53 29.99 7.63
CA LYS A 425 13.15 28.96 8.48
C LYS A 425 12.51 28.91 9.86
N THR A 426 12.35 30.06 10.50
CA THR A 426 11.74 30.18 11.83
C THR A 426 10.26 29.77 11.80
N SER A 427 9.51 30.17 10.78
CA SER A 427 8.10 29.79 10.62
C SER A 427 7.92 28.28 10.47
N PHE A 428 8.74 27.60 9.66
CA PHE A 428 8.69 26.15 9.51
C PHE A 428 9.07 25.41 10.80
N ILE A 429 10.12 25.86 11.51
CA ILE A 429 10.52 25.25 12.77
C ILE A 429 9.44 25.43 13.84
N ASN A 430 8.88 26.63 13.97
CA ASN A 430 7.82 26.91 14.95
C ASN A 430 6.56 26.09 14.66
N ALA A 431 6.12 26.04 13.39
CA ALA A 431 4.97 25.24 12.99
C ALA A 431 5.19 23.74 13.21
N ALA A 432 6.41 23.25 12.95
CA ALA A 432 6.77 21.87 13.22
C ALA A 432 6.74 21.55 14.73
N GLN A 433 7.29 22.43 15.57
CA GLN A 433 7.26 22.27 17.03
C GLN A 433 5.83 22.24 17.59
N LEU A 434 4.96 23.15 17.14
CA LEU A 434 3.55 23.19 17.56
C LEU A 434 2.78 21.89 17.23
N ARG A 435 3.19 21.20 16.17
CA ARG A 435 2.55 19.97 15.68
C ARG A 435 3.32 18.70 16.07
N ASN A 436 4.37 18.80 16.89
CA ASN A 436 5.28 17.71 17.23
C ASN A 436 5.87 16.99 16.00
N ILE A 437 6.15 17.74 14.93
CA ILE A 437 6.82 17.26 13.73
C ILE A 437 8.33 17.42 13.90
N GLU A 438 9.07 16.34 13.68
CA GLU A 438 10.52 16.36 13.72
C GLU A 438 11.09 16.76 12.35
N LEU A 439 11.74 17.92 12.27
CA LEU A 439 12.49 18.37 11.09
C LEU A 439 13.98 18.12 11.29
N ILE A 440 14.54 17.23 10.48
CA ILE A 440 15.96 16.88 10.48
C ILE A 440 16.66 17.74 9.42
N PHE A 441 17.77 18.38 9.79
CA PHE A 441 18.59 19.15 8.85
C PHE A 441 19.42 18.21 7.96
N LEU A 442 19.46 18.51 6.66
CA LEU A 442 20.33 17.81 5.71
C LEU A 442 21.59 18.61 5.45
N ASP A 443 22.76 17.99 5.62
CA ASP A 443 24.04 18.63 5.32
C ASP A 443 24.13 19.02 3.83
N PRO A 444 24.88 20.07 3.45
CA PRO A 444 24.99 20.53 2.06
C PRO A 444 25.39 19.43 1.06
N ASP A 445 26.23 18.49 1.49
CA ASP A 445 26.71 17.40 0.64
C ASP A 445 25.77 16.18 0.61
N GLN A 446 24.85 16.08 1.58
CA GLN A 446 23.90 14.97 1.64
C GLN A 446 22.75 15.20 0.65
N LYS A 447 22.37 14.13 -0.05
CA LYS A 447 21.17 14.12 -0.88
C LYS A 447 20.04 13.41 -0.16
N ILE A 448 18.80 13.73 -0.54
CA ILE A 448 17.62 13.14 0.11
C ILE A 448 17.58 11.62 -0.03
N TRP A 449 18.01 11.07 -1.17
CA TRP A 449 18.06 9.63 -1.42
C TRP A 449 19.17 8.90 -0.66
N ASP A 450 20.12 9.63 -0.06
CA ASP A 450 21.13 9.02 0.83
C ASP A 450 20.58 8.83 2.26
N VAL A 451 19.58 9.62 2.63
CA VAL A 451 18.98 9.66 3.98
C VAL A 451 17.63 8.95 4.03
N VAL A 452 16.88 8.95 2.93
CA VAL A 452 15.55 8.36 2.84
C VAL A 452 15.60 7.13 1.93
N ALA A 453 15.18 5.98 2.46
CA ALA A 453 15.04 4.77 1.67
C ALA A 453 13.82 4.88 0.73
N GLU A 454 13.98 4.42 -0.51
CA GLU A 454 12.92 4.37 -1.51
C GLU A 454 11.64 3.67 -0.98
N GLY A 455 10.48 4.28 -1.25
CA GLY A 455 9.18 3.80 -0.75
C GLY A 455 8.85 4.22 0.70
N SER A 456 9.79 4.85 1.43
CA SER A 456 9.51 5.40 2.76
C SER A 456 8.77 6.73 2.63
N PRO A 457 7.72 6.97 3.43
CA PRO A 457 7.06 8.25 3.40
C PRO A 457 7.93 9.34 4.02
N TYR A 458 7.97 10.52 3.41
CA TYR A 458 8.73 11.66 3.91
C TYR A 458 8.08 13.00 3.54
N PHE A 459 8.47 14.04 4.26
CA PHE A 459 8.29 15.42 3.87
C PHE A 459 9.67 16.05 3.65
N TYR A 460 9.89 16.65 2.49
CA TYR A 460 11.11 17.34 2.13
C TYR A 460 10.83 18.81 1.90
N LEU A 461 11.72 19.66 2.38
CA LEU A 461 11.65 21.10 2.26
C LEU A 461 13.02 21.66 1.91
N GLU A 462 13.07 22.53 0.92
CA GLU A 462 14.25 23.26 0.47
C GLU A 462 13.90 24.75 0.46
N LEU A 463 14.70 25.52 1.21
CA LEU A 463 14.54 26.95 1.39
C LEU A 463 15.49 27.73 0.47
N PRO A 464 15.19 29.02 0.16
CA PRO A 464 16.03 29.85 -0.69
C PRO A 464 17.48 30.04 -0.22
N ASP A 465 17.74 29.87 1.08
CA ASP A 465 19.09 29.98 1.67
C ASP A 465 19.92 28.71 1.49
N GLY A 466 19.38 27.69 0.80
CA GLY A 466 19.98 26.37 0.63
C GLY A 466 19.75 25.44 1.83
N THR A 467 19.07 25.90 2.88
CA THR A 467 18.70 25.02 4.01
C THR A 467 17.72 23.96 3.52
N ARG A 468 18.02 22.70 3.81
CA ARG A 468 17.16 21.56 3.49
C ARG A 468 16.74 20.83 4.76
N PHE A 469 15.46 20.51 4.85
CA PHE A 469 14.88 19.74 5.93
C PHE A 469 14.21 18.48 5.41
N VAL A 470 14.27 17.41 6.20
CA VAL A 470 13.51 16.19 5.98
C VAL A 470 12.76 15.79 7.25
N SER A 471 11.52 15.36 7.11
CA SER A 471 10.77 14.68 8.16
C SER A 471 10.48 13.25 7.75
N LEU A 472 10.90 12.30 8.58
CA LEU A 472 10.69 10.86 8.39
C LEU A 472 9.49 10.35 9.22
N LYS A 473 9.09 11.08 10.26
CA LYS A 473 7.97 10.73 11.13
C LYS A 473 6.66 11.19 10.50
N MET A 474 6.16 10.40 9.55
CA MET A 474 4.95 10.73 8.79
C MET A 474 3.64 10.21 9.41
N ARG A 475 3.69 9.54 10.57
CA ARG A 475 2.48 9.07 11.28
C ARG A 475 1.68 10.29 11.76
N ASN A 476 0.44 10.43 11.31
CA ASN A 476 -0.44 11.59 11.56
C ASN A 476 0.08 12.94 11.00
N PHE A 477 0.97 12.90 10.00
CA PHE A 477 1.49 14.13 9.38
C PHE A 477 0.38 14.90 8.65
N PRO A 478 0.26 16.23 8.85
CA PRO A 478 -0.78 17.02 8.19
C PRO A 478 -0.53 17.08 6.68
N ILE A 479 -1.55 16.68 5.90
CA ILE A 479 -1.45 16.64 4.43
C ILE A 479 -1.07 18.03 3.89
N GLN A 480 -1.66 19.10 4.43
CA GLN A 480 -1.42 20.46 3.94
C GLN A 480 -0.26 21.19 4.65
N PHE A 481 0.61 20.52 5.41
CA PHE A 481 1.62 21.18 6.25
C PHE A 481 2.46 22.24 5.50
N GLY A 482 3.01 21.90 4.33
CA GLY A 482 3.80 22.85 3.53
C GLY A 482 3.00 24.09 3.13
N ARG A 483 1.72 23.91 2.77
CA ARG A 483 0.81 25.01 2.42
C ARG A 483 0.39 25.81 3.64
N GLU A 484 0.07 25.15 4.76
CA GLU A 484 -0.32 25.75 6.04
C GLU A 484 0.71 26.77 6.52
N VAL A 485 1.99 26.38 6.48
CA VAL A 485 3.07 27.29 6.87
C VAL A 485 3.16 28.47 5.91
N LEU A 486 3.17 28.22 4.60
CA LEU A 486 3.35 29.27 3.58
C LEU A 486 2.15 30.25 3.50
N SER A 487 0.94 29.78 3.76
CA SER A 487 -0.26 30.63 3.81
C SER A 487 -0.33 31.53 5.03
N GLY A 488 0.53 31.29 6.04
CA GLY A 488 0.49 32.02 7.30
C GLY A 488 0.69 33.54 7.14
N PRO A 489 0.22 34.35 8.11
CA PRO A 489 0.22 35.81 8.03
C PRO A 489 1.62 36.42 7.84
N ALA A 490 2.65 35.74 8.31
CA ALA A 490 4.04 36.19 8.22
C ALA A 490 4.68 35.96 6.83
N ILE A 491 4.05 35.20 5.94
CA ILE A 491 4.62 34.79 4.65
C ILE A 491 3.74 35.29 3.49
N LEU A 492 2.59 34.66 3.23
CA LEU A 492 1.69 35.03 2.14
C LEU A 492 0.36 35.64 2.62
N ASN A 493 0.01 35.46 3.90
CA ASN A 493 -1.23 35.99 4.50
C ASN A 493 -2.49 35.59 3.70
N CYS A 494 -2.64 34.30 3.44
CA CYS A 494 -3.73 33.71 2.65
C CYS A 494 -4.22 32.38 3.27
N GLU A 495 -4.54 32.38 4.56
CA GLU A 495 -4.96 31.19 5.32
C GLU A 495 -6.19 30.48 4.71
N GLU A 496 -7.02 31.21 3.96
CA GLU A 496 -8.14 30.65 3.21
C GLU A 496 -7.70 29.66 2.11
N LYS A 497 -6.43 29.72 1.67
CA LYS A 497 -5.86 28.87 0.62
C LYS A 497 -5.12 27.63 1.13
N ILE A 498 -5.22 27.30 2.42
CA ILE A 498 -4.61 26.10 3.01
C ILE A 498 -5.11 24.83 2.31
N ASP A 499 -6.42 24.65 2.20
CA ASP A 499 -7.01 23.58 1.41
C ASP A 499 -7.23 24.04 -0.03
N TRP A 500 -6.57 23.37 -0.98
CA TRP A 500 -6.65 23.71 -2.40
C TRP A 500 -8.08 23.61 -2.95
N ARG A 501 -8.93 22.76 -2.34
CA ARG A 501 -10.35 22.63 -2.73
C ARG A 501 -11.17 23.87 -2.41
N SER A 502 -10.75 24.64 -1.40
CA SER A 502 -11.42 25.87 -0.99
C SER A 502 -10.98 27.08 -1.81
N CYS A 503 -9.91 26.96 -2.59
CA CYS A 503 -9.37 28.03 -3.44
C CYS A 503 -9.25 27.61 -4.91
N GLU A 504 -10.12 26.70 -5.39
CA GLU A 504 -10.18 26.32 -6.79
C GLU A 504 -10.71 27.51 -7.62
N LEU A 505 -9.91 27.94 -8.59
CA LEU A 505 -10.24 29.03 -9.51
C LEU A 505 -11.12 28.54 -10.67
N GLU A 506 -11.90 29.45 -11.27
CA GLU A 506 -12.61 29.12 -12.51
C GLU A 506 -11.64 28.79 -13.65
N LYS A 507 -12.05 27.89 -14.56
CA LYS A 507 -11.20 27.40 -15.67
C LYS A 507 -10.68 28.52 -16.58
N SER A 508 -11.48 29.56 -16.82
CA SER A 508 -11.08 30.74 -17.59
C SER A 508 -9.92 31.47 -16.94
N VAL A 509 -10.02 31.74 -15.65
CA VAL A 509 -8.99 32.41 -14.84
C VAL A 509 -7.72 31.58 -14.76
N GLN A 510 -7.85 30.26 -14.56
CA GLN A 510 -6.70 29.34 -14.57
C GLN A 510 -5.97 29.38 -15.92
N ALA A 511 -6.70 29.33 -17.04
CA ALA A 511 -6.09 29.35 -18.36
C ALA A 511 -5.36 30.68 -18.66
N ASP A 512 -5.90 31.81 -18.20
CA ASP A 512 -5.24 33.12 -18.37
C ASP A 512 -3.98 33.23 -17.50
N LEU A 513 -4.03 32.72 -16.26
CA LEU A 513 -2.85 32.64 -15.38
C LEU A 513 -1.76 31.74 -15.95
N VAL A 514 -2.12 30.56 -16.47
CA VAL A 514 -1.15 29.65 -17.09
C VAL A 514 -0.52 30.28 -18.33
N LYS A 515 -1.31 30.92 -19.20
CA LYS A 515 -0.75 31.64 -20.37
C LYS A 515 0.22 32.74 -19.97
N LYS A 516 -0.10 33.50 -18.92
CA LYS A 516 0.80 34.51 -18.40
C LYS A 516 2.09 33.87 -17.87
N LEU A 517 1.97 32.79 -17.09
CA LEU A 517 3.11 32.06 -16.56
C LEU A 517 3.99 31.44 -17.66
N GLN A 518 3.39 30.93 -18.74
CA GLN A 518 4.10 30.47 -19.94
C GLN A 518 4.89 31.60 -20.61
N GLN A 519 4.29 32.79 -20.75
CA GLN A 519 4.97 33.96 -21.31
C GLN A 519 6.14 34.43 -20.43
N ASP A 520 5.95 34.41 -19.12
CA ASP A 520 6.98 34.80 -18.15
C ASP A 520 8.11 33.77 -18.07
N PHE A 521 7.80 32.47 -18.24
CA PHE A 521 8.76 31.37 -18.20
C PHE A 521 9.54 31.20 -19.51
N LYS A 522 8.95 31.57 -20.66
CA LYS A 522 9.54 31.39 -22.00
C LYS A 522 11.02 31.81 -22.12
N PRO A 523 11.51 32.94 -21.57
CA PRO A 523 12.92 33.33 -21.67
C PRO A 523 13.89 32.43 -20.87
N PHE A 524 13.37 31.58 -20.00
CA PHE A 524 14.10 30.69 -19.11
C PHE A 524 13.83 29.21 -19.43
N ASP A 525 12.98 28.95 -20.43
CA ASP A 525 12.62 27.60 -20.81
C ASP A 525 13.80 26.91 -21.49
N PHE A 526 14.21 25.77 -20.94
CA PHE A 526 15.31 24.97 -21.47
C PHE A 526 14.80 23.80 -22.33
N THR A 527 13.49 23.61 -22.45
CA THR A 527 12.89 22.51 -23.24
C THR A 527 12.61 22.93 -24.67
N ASP A 528 12.51 24.22 -24.94
CA ASP A 528 12.44 24.80 -26.28
C ASP A 528 13.88 24.91 -26.83
N ASP A 529 14.46 23.78 -27.25
CA ASP A 529 15.62 23.81 -28.15
C ASP A 529 15.14 24.34 -29.52
N ASP A 530 15.26 25.65 -29.73
CA ASP A 530 15.27 26.21 -31.08
C ASP A 530 16.51 25.62 -31.78
N ASP A 531 16.28 24.65 -32.68
CA ASP A 531 17.19 24.24 -33.77
C ASP A 531 17.45 25.44 -34.71
N SER A 532 18.08 26.49 -34.19
CA SER A 532 18.60 27.60 -34.97
C SER A 532 19.92 28.08 -34.39
N ASP A 533 20.97 27.33 -34.71
CA ASP A 533 22.28 27.88 -35.13
C ASP A 533 22.93 26.95 -36.16
#